data_AF-A0A2C9KTK4-F1
#
_entry.id   AF-A0A2C9KTK4-F1
#
_cell.length_a   1.000
_cell.length_b   1.000
_cell.length_c   1.000
_cell.angle_alpha   90.00
_cell.angle_beta   90.00
_cell.angle_gamma   90.00
#
_symmetry.space_group_name_H-M   'P 1'
#
loop_
_entity.id
_entity.type
_entity.pdbx_description
1 polymer ?
#
loop_
_entity_poly.entity_id
_entity_poly.type
_entity_poly.pdbx_seq_one_letter_code
_entity_poly.pdbx_strand_id
1 'polypeptide(L)'
;MSEQLDYTPTFADEIKITRNDTLKICGNNNQCKFDYEVTGKESIALSTKNFNERFEERINEIQPVIRCDYVPDIDNGNRTVTGLKVGDTITVECDQGYSSEGNSTVLICGPDGQWNSSMPSCVKVERIEPKGTLIDLVYIGIGAGAGGFILLVAIVVIIRAVCKRAHCMNQKMTDKRFVCL
;
A
#
# COMPACT_ATOMS: atom_id res chain seq x y z
N MET A 1 65.63 0.57 -11.05
CA MET A 1 65.96 1.97 -11.40
C MET A 1 64.68 2.65 -11.80
N SER A 2 64.10 3.46 -10.93
CA SER A 2 62.98 4.35 -11.26
C SER A 2 63.55 5.76 -11.42
N GLU A 3 63.50 6.29 -12.64
CA GLU A 3 63.79 7.69 -12.92
C GLU A 3 62.74 8.54 -12.21
N GLN A 4 63.16 9.26 -11.17
CA GLN A 4 62.32 10.21 -10.47
C GLN A 4 62.38 11.52 -11.27
N LEU A 5 61.34 11.76 -12.07
CA LEU A 5 61.16 13.05 -12.75
C LEU A 5 60.91 14.12 -11.68
N ASP A 6 61.90 14.98 -11.49
CA ASP A 6 61.82 16.16 -10.62
C ASP A 6 60.97 17.22 -11.33
N TYR A 7 59.72 17.33 -10.92
CA TYR A 7 58.82 18.37 -11.41
C TYR A 7 58.86 19.55 -10.44
N THR A 8 59.44 20.65 -10.88
CA THR A 8 59.32 21.94 -10.21
C THR A 8 58.16 22.70 -10.85
N PRO A 9 57.02 22.87 -10.18
CA PRO A 9 55.95 23.72 -10.68
C PRO A 9 56.49 25.14 -10.86
N THR A 10 56.48 25.62 -12.10
CA THR A 10 56.69 27.03 -12.42
C THR A 10 55.43 27.78 -12.01
N PHE A 11 55.29 28.10 -10.73
CA PHE A 11 54.34 29.12 -10.31
C PHE A 11 54.79 30.44 -10.95
N ALA A 12 53.87 31.16 -11.59
CA ALA A 12 54.14 32.52 -12.03
C ALA A 12 54.70 33.33 -10.84
N ASP A 13 55.57 34.31 -11.11
CA ASP A 13 56.14 35.22 -10.11
C ASP A 13 55.08 35.57 -9.04
N GLU A 14 55.46 35.56 -7.75
CA GLU A 14 54.55 35.88 -6.65
C GLU A 14 53.71 37.12 -6.99
N ILE A 15 52.45 36.89 -7.35
CA ILE A 15 51.58 37.99 -7.75
C ILE A 15 51.27 38.74 -6.46
N LYS A 16 51.83 39.94 -6.31
CA LYS A 16 51.60 40.83 -5.16
C LYS A 16 50.20 41.44 -5.26
N ILE A 17 49.19 40.62 -5.01
CA ILE A 17 47.78 41.03 -5.03
C ILE A 17 47.38 41.44 -3.62
N THR A 18 46.93 42.69 -3.45
CA THR A 18 46.42 43.16 -2.17
C THR A 18 44.94 42.80 -2.05
N ARG A 19 44.49 42.39 -0.85
CA ARG A 19 43.06 42.14 -0.56
C ARG A 19 42.14 43.31 -0.95
N ASN A 20 42.63 44.55 -0.86
CA ASN A 20 41.89 45.75 -1.27
C ASN A 20 41.63 45.81 -2.77
N ASP A 21 42.58 45.37 -3.59
CA ASP A 21 42.45 45.36 -5.06
C ASP A 21 41.42 44.31 -5.48
N THR A 22 41.48 43.11 -4.89
CA THR A 22 40.50 42.04 -5.09
C THR A 22 39.09 42.50 -4.70
N LEU A 23 38.93 43.15 -3.54
CA LEU A 23 37.62 43.66 -3.10
C LEU A 23 37.09 44.76 -4.01
N LYS A 24 37.95 45.63 -4.54
CA LYS A 24 37.56 46.70 -5.46
C LYS A 24 37.04 46.16 -6.79
N ILE A 25 37.68 45.12 -7.34
CA ILE A 25 37.29 44.52 -8.63
C ILE A 25 36.09 43.59 -8.45
N CYS A 26 36.16 42.67 -7.50
CA CYS A 26 35.24 41.55 -7.36
C CYS A 26 34.10 41.77 -6.36
N GLY A 27 34.21 42.74 -5.45
CA GLY A 27 33.21 42.98 -4.42
C GLY A 27 33.00 41.74 -3.54
N ASN A 28 31.77 41.22 -3.49
CA ASN A 28 31.41 40.01 -2.75
C ASN A 28 31.48 38.71 -3.59
N ASN A 29 31.71 38.78 -4.91
CA ASN A 29 31.74 37.61 -5.80
C ASN A 29 32.96 36.74 -5.53
N ASN A 30 32.76 35.60 -4.87
CA ASN A 30 33.87 34.76 -4.38
C ASN A 30 34.67 34.10 -5.51
N GLN A 31 34.01 33.72 -6.60
CA GLN A 31 34.65 33.12 -7.77
C GLN A 31 35.50 34.16 -8.51
N CYS A 32 35.04 35.40 -8.65
CA CYS A 32 35.86 36.49 -9.16
C CYS A 32 37.11 36.71 -8.29
N LYS A 33 36.94 36.72 -6.95
CA LYS A 33 38.08 36.90 -6.01
C LYS A 33 39.12 35.80 -6.22
N PHE A 34 38.68 34.55 -6.30
CA PHE A 34 39.53 33.39 -6.55
C PHE A 34 40.28 33.53 -7.87
N ASP A 35 39.58 33.83 -8.96
CA ASP A 35 40.20 33.97 -10.27
C ASP A 35 41.18 35.15 -10.33
N TYR A 36 40.88 36.26 -9.64
CA TYR A 36 41.81 37.37 -9.54
C TYR A 36 43.06 36.98 -8.74
N GLU A 37 42.90 36.38 -7.56
CA GLU A 37 44.00 36.00 -6.66
C GLU A 37 44.95 34.95 -7.26
N VAL A 38 44.40 34.01 -8.05
CA VAL A 38 45.21 32.95 -8.68
C VAL A 38 45.87 33.42 -9.98
N THR A 39 45.22 34.31 -10.74
CA THR A 39 45.71 34.68 -12.09
C THR A 39 46.38 36.05 -12.16
N GLY A 40 46.09 36.95 -11.21
CA GLY A 40 46.47 38.36 -11.25
C GLY A 40 45.85 39.16 -12.39
N LYS A 41 44.92 38.57 -13.16
CA LYS A 41 44.36 39.16 -14.37
C LYS A 41 42.94 39.65 -14.12
N GLU A 42 42.76 40.97 -14.15
CA GLU A 42 41.45 41.61 -14.02
C GLU A 42 40.47 41.16 -15.11
N SER A 43 40.94 40.96 -16.35
CA SER A 43 40.09 40.50 -17.46
C SER A 43 39.47 39.12 -17.20
N ILE A 44 40.19 38.22 -16.54
CA ILE A 44 39.68 36.90 -16.16
C ILE A 44 38.67 37.07 -15.02
N ALA A 45 39.04 37.78 -13.96
CA ALA A 45 38.18 38.02 -12.80
C ALA A 45 36.84 38.68 -13.17
N LEU A 46 36.86 39.74 -13.99
CA LEU A 46 35.66 40.43 -14.46
C LEU A 46 34.80 39.56 -15.37
N SER A 47 35.41 38.70 -16.19
CA SER A 47 34.65 37.74 -17.00
C SER A 47 33.85 36.78 -16.11
N THR A 48 34.49 36.28 -15.05
CA THR A 48 33.84 35.42 -14.04
C THR A 48 32.75 36.16 -13.28
N LYS A 49 33.02 37.41 -12.85
CA LYS A 49 32.04 38.26 -12.19
C LYS A 49 30.78 38.42 -13.06
N ASN A 50 30.96 38.80 -14.32
CA ASN A 50 29.86 39.00 -15.27
C ASN A 50 29.09 37.69 -15.54
N PHE A 51 29.79 36.56 -15.65
CA PHE A 51 29.12 35.26 -15.84
C PHE A 51 28.25 34.89 -14.64
N ASN A 52 28.79 35.06 -13.43
CA ASN A 52 28.08 34.77 -12.19
C ASN A 52 26.89 35.71 -12.00
N GLU A 53 27.06 37.02 -12.20
CA GLU A 53 25.96 37.98 -12.10
C GLU A 53 24.82 37.63 -13.08
N ARG A 54 25.15 37.31 -14.34
CA ARG A 54 24.16 36.82 -15.32
C ARG A 54 23.52 35.49 -14.94
N PHE A 55 24.24 34.62 -14.24
CA PHE A 55 23.71 33.35 -13.77
C PHE A 55 22.74 33.59 -12.60
N GLU A 56 23.10 34.42 -11.64
CA GLU A 56 22.23 34.82 -10.52
C GLU A 56 20.97 35.52 -11.01
N GLU A 57 21.07 36.38 -12.02
CA GLU A 57 19.91 36.97 -12.70
C GLU A 57 18.97 35.89 -13.25
N ARG A 58 19.50 34.89 -13.96
CA ARG A 58 18.69 33.76 -14.46
C ARG A 58 18.08 32.94 -13.34
N ILE A 59 18.81 32.70 -12.25
CA ILE A 59 18.29 31.96 -11.09
C ILE A 59 17.10 32.68 -10.46
N ASN A 60 17.16 34.02 -10.35
CA ASN A 60 16.05 34.81 -9.80
C ASN A 60 14.77 34.76 -10.64
N GLU A 61 14.88 34.45 -11.94
CA GLU A 61 13.74 34.29 -12.84
C GLU A 61 13.23 32.84 -12.93
N ILE A 62 13.98 31.87 -12.38
CA ILE A 62 13.63 30.44 -12.45
C ILE A 62 12.65 30.08 -11.31
N GLN A 63 11.67 29.24 -11.66
CA GLN A 63 10.73 28.65 -10.71
C GLN A 63 11.40 27.46 -10.01
N PRO A 64 11.21 27.29 -8.69
CA PRO A 64 11.76 26.13 -8.00
C PRO A 64 11.16 24.83 -8.56
N VAL A 65 11.99 23.79 -8.70
CA VAL A 65 11.51 22.46 -9.05
C VAL A 65 10.84 21.86 -7.83
N ILE A 66 9.50 21.83 -7.83
CA ILE A 66 8.71 21.24 -6.76
C ILE A 66 8.70 19.72 -6.93
N ARG A 67 8.96 19.02 -5.83
CA ARG A 67 8.97 17.56 -5.76
C ARG A 67 8.24 17.11 -4.51
N CYS A 68 7.55 16.00 -4.63
CA CYS A 68 6.95 15.31 -3.50
C CYS A 68 7.96 14.41 -2.80
N ASP A 69 7.65 14.07 -1.55
CA ASP A 69 8.49 13.21 -0.73
C ASP A 69 8.62 11.81 -1.33
N TYR A 70 9.79 11.21 -1.11
CA TYR A 70 10.05 9.83 -1.48
C TYR A 70 9.15 8.87 -0.69
N VAL A 71 8.56 7.92 -1.40
CA VAL A 71 7.72 6.88 -0.79
C VAL A 71 8.54 5.61 -0.56
N PRO A 72 8.60 5.09 0.68
CA PRO A 72 9.28 3.83 0.99
C PRO A 72 8.50 2.61 0.47
N ASP A 73 9.07 1.42 0.64
CA ASP A 73 8.40 0.17 0.32
C ASP A 73 7.14 -0.01 1.18
N ILE A 74 6.11 -0.63 0.58
CA ILE A 74 4.80 -0.82 1.20
C ILE A 74 4.72 -2.25 1.70
N ASP A 75 4.40 -2.44 2.98
CA ASP A 75 4.26 -3.79 3.54
C ASP A 75 3.07 -4.52 2.93
N ASN A 76 3.28 -5.76 2.49
CA ASN A 76 2.26 -6.60 1.84
C ASN A 76 1.66 -5.95 0.58
N GLY A 77 2.48 -5.22 -0.16
CA GLY A 77 2.13 -4.63 -1.43
C GLY A 77 3.36 -4.15 -2.19
N ASN A 78 3.11 -3.60 -3.36
CA ASN A 78 4.10 -3.02 -4.24
C ASN A 78 3.68 -1.61 -4.67
N ARG A 79 4.64 -0.81 -5.10
CA ARG A 79 4.39 0.51 -5.68
C ARG A 79 5.09 0.68 -7.02
N THR A 80 4.41 1.34 -7.95
CA THR A 80 4.98 1.80 -9.22
C THR A 80 5.04 3.31 -9.20
N VAL A 81 6.23 3.88 -9.45
CA VAL A 81 6.51 5.31 -9.37
C VAL A 81 6.89 5.82 -10.76
N THR A 82 6.18 6.82 -11.29
CA THR A 82 6.58 7.47 -12.56
C THR A 82 7.67 8.52 -12.34
N GLY A 83 7.66 9.14 -11.16
CA GLY A 83 8.61 10.14 -10.71
C GLY A 83 8.12 10.79 -9.42
N LEU A 84 8.69 11.95 -9.09
CA LEU A 84 8.39 12.71 -7.87
C LEU A 84 8.10 14.19 -8.14
N LYS A 85 8.05 14.63 -9.40
CA LYS A 85 7.75 16.02 -9.77
C LYS A 85 6.24 16.23 -9.78
N VAL A 86 5.82 17.50 -9.75
CA VAL A 86 4.40 17.87 -9.91
C VAL A 86 3.79 17.16 -11.12
N GLY A 87 2.68 16.47 -10.92
CA GLY A 87 1.98 15.68 -11.93
C GLY A 87 2.46 14.23 -12.07
N ASP A 88 3.61 13.85 -11.50
CA ASP A 88 4.00 12.44 -11.40
C ASP A 88 3.06 11.67 -10.46
N THR A 89 3.01 10.35 -10.65
CA THR A 89 2.09 9.48 -9.94
C THR A 89 2.78 8.28 -9.29
N ILE A 90 2.14 7.81 -8.21
CA ILE A 90 2.48 6.57 -7.53
C ILE A 90 1.23 5.70 -7.53
N THR A 91 1.37 4.46 -7.99
CA THR A 91 0.30 3.45 -7.95
C THR A 91 0.68 2.36 -6.97
N VAL A 92 -0.21 2.05 -6.04
CA VAL A 92 -0.08 1.02 -5.02
C VAL A 92 -0.92 -0.19 -5.39
N GLU A 93 -0.31 -1.37 -5.29
CA GLU A 93 -0.97 -2.66 -5.50
C GLU A 93 -0.71 -3.54 -4.30
N CYS A 94 -1.76 -3.99 -3.60
CA CYS A 94 -1.59 -4.88 -2.45
C CYS A 94 -1.41 -6.33 -2.89
N ASP A 95 -0.61 -7.07 -2.12
CA ASP A 95 -0.36 -8.49 -2.36
C ASP A 95 -1.63 -9.32 -2.18
N GLN A 96 -1.63 -10.54 -2.73
CA GLN A 96 -2.76 -11.45 -2.63
C GLN A 96 -3.13 -11.71 -1.16
N GLY A 97 -4.42 -11.49 -0.83
CA GLY A 97 -4.93 -11.64 0.54
C GLY A 97 -4.89 -10.37 1.36
N TYR A 98 -4.44 -9.26 0.77
CA TYR A 98 -4.49 -7.91 1.34
C TYR A 98 -5.33 -6.98 0.47
N SER A 99 -5.86 -5.92 1.07
CA SER A 99 -6.64 -4.88 0.41
C SER A 99 -6.21 -3.50 0.91
N SER A 100 -6.28 -2.49 0.06
CA SER A 100 -6.01 -1.11 0.45
C SER A 100 -7.09 -0.58 1.38
N GLU A 101 -6.69 -0.02 2.52
CA GLU A 101 -7.61 0.62 3.45
C GLU A 101 -7.70 2.14 3.21
N GLY A 102 -8.92 2.66 3.09
CA GLY A 102 -9.28 4.07 3.32
C GLY A 102 -8.79 5.13 2.32
N ASN A 103 -7.79 4.85 1.48
CA ASN A 103 -7.12 5.83 0.62
C ASN A 103 -7.11 5.43 -0.86
N SER A 104 -6.86 6.41 -1.72
CA SER A 104 -6.63 6.16 -3.15
C SER A 104 -5.39 5.30 -3.34
N THR A 105 -5.47 4.28 -4.19
CA THR A 105 -4.31 3.49 -4.62
C THR A 105 -3.41 4.27 -5.59
N VAL A 106 -3.92 5.35 -6.18
CA VAL A 106 -3.16 6.23 -7.07
C VAL A 106 -2.99 7.60 -6.42
N LEU A 107 -1.75 8.00 -6.19
CA LEU A 107 -1.36 9.29 -5.64
C LEU A 107 -0.76 10.15 -6.75
N ILE A 108 -1.03 11.45 -6.72
CA ILE A 108 -0.56 12.44 -7.69
C ILE A 108 0.21 13.51 -6.92
N CYS A 109 1.41 13.84 -7.40
CA CYS A 109 2.22 14.88 -6.79
C CYS A 109 1.63 16.27 -7.08
N GLY A 110 1.20 16.96 -6.03
CA GLY A 110 0.57 18.26 -6.07
C GLY A 110 1.56 19.40 -6.32
N PRO A 111 1.06 20.59 -6.73
CA PRO A 111 1.88 21.77 -6.96
C PRO A 111 2.48 22.37 -5.69
N ASP A 112 2.04 21.93 -4.51
CA ASP A 112 2.58 22.27 -3.19
C ASP A 112 3.71 21.33 -2.74
N GLY A 113 4.05 20.32 -3.55
CA GLY A 113 5.02 19.29 -3.19
C GLY A 113 4.47 18.26 -2.22
N GLN A 114 3.15 18.17 -2.06
CA GLN A 114 2.52 17.12 -1.28
C GLN A 114 1.76 16.15 -2.18
N TRP A 115 1.67 14.90 -1.74
CA TRP A 115 0.80 13.92 -2.38
C TRP A 115 -0.67 14.31 -2.15
N ASN A 116 -1.51 14.19 -3.18
CA ASN A 116 -2.93 14.51 -3.11
C ASN A 116 -3.74 13.66 -2.11
N SER A 117 -3.17 12.57 -1.60
CA SER A 117 -3.75 11.67 -0.61
C SER A 117 -2.64 11.07 0.24
N SER A 118 -2.99 10.51 1.39
CA SER A 118 -2.06 9.73 2.20
C SER A 118 -1.85 8.35 1.62
N MET A 119 -0.69 7.76 1.88
CA MET A 119 -0.36 6.41 1.42
C MET A 119 -1.39 5.39 1.96
N PRO A 120 -1.98 4.52 1.11
CA PRO A 120 -2.80 3.41 1.59
C PRO A 120 -1.95 2.38 2.34
N SER A 121 -2.57 1.76 3.34
CA SER A 121 -2.02 0.55 3.99
C SER A 121 -2.67 -0.69 3.39
N CYS A 122 -1.87 -1.72 3.13
CA CYS A 122 -2.37 -3.02 2.70
C CYS A 122 -2.71 -3.86 3.94
N VAL A 123 -4.00 -4.03 4.21
CA VAL A 123 -4.52 -4.76 5.36
C VAL A 123 -5.06 -6.13 4.93
N LYS A 124 -4.89 -7.14 5.78
CA LYS A 124 -5.31 -8.51 5.47
C LYS A 124 -6.83 -8.58 5.29
N VAL A 125 -7.27 -9.18 4.20
CA VAL A 125 -8.70 -9.39 3.96
C VAL A 125 -9.20 -10.47 4.93
N GLU A 126 -10.07 -10.09 5.87
CA GLU A 126 -10.79 -11.07 6.68
C GLU A 126 -11.73 -11.85 5.76
N ARG A 127 -11.44 -13.14 5.56
CA ARG A 127 -12.42 -14.02 4.94
C ARG A 127 -13.62 -14.10 5.87
N ILE A 128 -14.75 -13.58 5.42
CA ILE A 128 -16.04 -13.94 6.00
C ILE A 128 -16.23 -15.41 5.66
N GLU A 129 -15.73 -16.31 6.52
CA GLU A 129 -16.23 -17.66 6.53
C GLU A 129 -17.72 -17.55 6.87
N PRO A 130 -18.63 -18.00 5.98
CA PRO A 130 -20.03 -18.01 6.32
C PRO A 130 -20.17 -18.94 7.52
N LYS A 131 -20.37 -18.35 8.71
CA LYS A 131 -20.75 -19.10 9.89
C LYS A 131 -21.98 -19.92 9.48
N GLY A 132 -21.86 -21.24 9.55
CA GLY A 132 -22.80 -22.22 9.00
C GLY A 132 -24.17 -22.25 9.67
N THR A 133 -24.75 -21.11 10.02
CA THR A 133 -26.02 -20.98 10.76
C THR A 133 -27.21 -21.58 9.99
N LEU A 134 -27.13 -21.65 8.66
CA LEU A 134 -28.19 -22.22 7.83
C LEU A 134 -28.23 -23.75 7.90
N ILE A 135 -27.11 -24.41 8.18
CA ILE A 135 -27.01 -25.87 8.17
C ILE A 135 -27.64 -26.47 9.44
N ASP A 136 -27.52 -25.77 10.58
CA ASP A 136 -28.09 -26.20 11.86
C ASP A 136 -29.63 -26.21 11.84
N LEU A 137 -30.26 -25.22 11.19
CA LEU A 137 -31.73 -25.15 11.07
C LEU A 137 -32.30 -26.25 10.17
N VAL A 138 -31.58 -26.65 9.12
CA VAL A 138 -31.98 -27.75 8.23
C VAL A 138 -31.96 -29.08 8.99
N TYR A 139 -30.96 -29.31 9.86
CA TYR A 139 -30.90 -30.52 10.69
C TYR A 139 -32.04 -30.61 11.70
N ILE A 140 -32.43 -29.49 12.33
CA ILE A 140 -33.60 -29.45 13.24
C ILE A 140 -34.89 -29.79 12.47
N GLY A 141 -35.03 -29.30 11.22
CA GLY A 141 -36.18 -29.59 10.37
C GLY A 141 -36.31 -31.08 10.00
N ILE A 142 -35.20 -31.76 9.70
CA ILE A 142 -35.21 -33.19 9.36
C ILE A 142 -35.54 -34.06 10.59
N GLY A 143 -35.03 -33.69 11.77
CA GLY A 143 -35.27 -34.45 13.01
C GLY A 143 -36.74 -34.53 13.43
N ALA A 144 -37.50 -33.44 13.27
CA ALA A 144 -38.91 -33.38 13.63
C ALA A 144 -39.81 -34.23 12.70
N GLY A 145 -39.47 -34.32 11.41
CA GLY A 145 -40.25 -35.08 10.43
C GLY A 145 -40.18 -36.60 10.64
N ALA A 146 -38.97 -37.14 10.85
CA ALA A 146 -38.78 -38.58 11.03
C ALA A 146 -39.38 -39.10 12.34
N GLY A 147 -39.20 -38.37 13.45
CA GLY A 147 -39.75 -38.76 14.76
C GLY A 147 -41.28 -38.80 14.78
N GLY A 148 -41.92 -37.79 14.17
CA GLY A 148 -43.38 -37.73 14.06
C GLY A 148 -43.96 -38.87 13.22
N PHE A 149 -43.33 -39.19 12.08
CA PHE A 149 -43.76 -40.29 11.23
C PHE A 149 -43.65 -41.66 11.93
N ILE A 150 -42.53 -41.90 12.63
CA ILE A 150 -42.33 -43.15 13.40
C ILE A 150 -43.38 -43.29 14.51
N LEU A 151 -43.68 -42.21 15.24
CA LEU A 151 -44.70 -42.23 16.30
C LEU A 151 -46.10 -42.52 15.74
N LEU A 152 -46.48 -41.89 14.62
CA LEU A 152 -47.77 -42.12 13.97
C LEU A 152 -47.91 -43.57 13.49
N VAL A 153 -46.88 -44.12 12.85
CA VAL A 153 -46.89 -45.53 12.42
C VAL A 153 -47.02 -46.46 13.62
N ALA A 154 -46.30 -46.20 14.72
CA ALA A 154 -46.41 -46.98 15.95
C ALA A 154 -47.83 -46.93 16.54
N ILE A 155 -48.44 -45.74 16.61
CA ILE A 155 -49.83 -45.58 17.07
C ILE A 155 -50.81 -46.35 16.18
N VAL A 156 -50.68 -46.27 14.85
CA VAL A 156 -51.54 -47.02 13.92
C VAL A 156 -51.38 -48.53 14.09
N VAL A 157 -50.15 -49.01 14.28
CA VAL A 157 -49.86 -50.44 14.54
C VAL A 157 -50.47 -50.87 15.87
N ILE A 158 -50.34 -50.07 16.93
CA ILE A 158 -50.95 -50.33 18.25
C ILE A 158 -52.47 -50.36 18.14
N ILE A 159 -53.09 -49.37 17.49
CA ILE A 159 -54.54 -49.33 17.26
C ILE A 159 -54.99 -50.58 16.51
N ARG A 160 -54.31 -50.97 15.42
CA ARG A 160 -54.65 -52.19 14.68
C ARG A 160 -54.49 -53.45 15.53
N ALA A 161 -53.44 -53.53 16.37
CA ALA A 161 -53.23 -54.66 17.27
C ALA A 161 -54.32 -54.74 18.35
N VAL A 162 -54.72 -53.60 18.93
CA VAL A 162 -55.82 -53.52 19.91
C VAL A 162 -57.15 -53.83 19.25
N CYS A 163 -57.46 -53.28 18.08
CA CYS A 163 -58.66 -53.61 17.31
C CYS A 163 -58.73 -55.11 16.98
N LYS A 164 -57.61 -55.73 16.56
CA LYS A 164 -57.55 -57.16 16.27
C LYS A 164 -57.76 -58.01 17.54
N ARG A 165 -57.15 -57.61 18.67
CA ARG A 165 -57.39 -58.26 19.99
C ARG A 165 -58.82 -58.09 20.45
N ALA A 166 -59.40 -56.90 20.32
CA ALA A 166 -60.77 -56.60 20.69
C ALA A 166 -61.77 -57.36 19.82
N HIS A 167 -61.54 -57.47 18.50
CA HIS A 167 -62.38 -58.28 17.63
C HIS A 167 -62.31 -59.77 17.99
N CYS A 168 -61.12 -60.26 18.34
CA CYS A 168 -60.92 -61.64 18.81
C CYS A 168 -61.53 -61.88 20.21
N MET A 169 -61.53 -60.88 21.09
CA MET A 169 -62.17 -60.95 22.41
C MET A 169 -63.69 -60.81 22.35
N ASN A 170 -64.21 -59.99 21.42
CA ASN A 170 -65.65 -59.82 21.24
C ASN A 170 -66.27 -61.09 20.64
N GLN A 171 -65.54 -61.79 19.75
CA GLN A 171 -65.94 -63.11 19.28
C GLN A 171 -65.96 -64.17 20.40
N LYS A 172 -65.15 -64.02 21.46
CA LYS A 172 -65.22 -64.86 22.66
C LYS A 172 -66.40 -64.54 23.59
N MET A 173 -67.07 -63.38 23.48
CA MET A 173 -68.25 -63.05 24.29
C MET A 173 -69.59 -63.41 23.63
N THR A 174 -69.63 -63.66 22.33
CA THR A 174 -70.84 -64.11 21.60
C THR A 174 -70.97 -65.63 21.43
N ASP A 175 -70.05 -66.44 21.94
CA ASP A 175 -70.18 -67.91 21.96
C ASP A 175 -70.35 -68.44 23.39
N LYS A 176 -71.60 -68.79 23.73
CA LYS A 176 -71.93 -69.70 24.82
C LYS A 176 -72.81 -70.84 24.27
N ARG A 177 -72.23 -71.78 23.52
CA ARG A 177 -72.33 -73.27 23.72
C ARG A 177 -71.90 -74.09 22.46
N PHE A 178 -70.59 -74.29 22.32
CA PHE A 178 -69.83 -75.54 22.03
C PHE A 178 -70.12 -76.50 20.83
N VAL A 179 -68.99 -76.84 20.16
CA VAL A 179 -68.56 -78.04 19.38
C VAL A 179 -68.61 -77.96 17.83
N CYS A 180 -67.42 -78.11 17.23
CA CYS A 180 -67.20 -78.34 15.80
C CYS A 180 -67.92 -79.62 15.33
N LEU A 181 -68.80 -79.44 14.34
CA LEU A 181 -69.29 -80.43 13.39
C LEU A 181 -69.41 -79.73 12.03
#